data_AF-A0A820CUL0-F1
#
_entry.id   AF-A0A820CUL0-F1
#
_cell.length_a   1.000
_cell.length_b   1.000
_cell.length_c   1.000
_cell.angle_alpha   90.00
_cell.angle_beta   90.00
_cell.angle_gamma   90.00
#
_symmetry.space_group_name_H-M   'P 1'
#
loop_
_entity.id
_entity.type
_entity.pdbx_description
1 polymer ?
#
loop_
_entity_poly.entity_id
_entity_poly.type
_entity_poly.pdbx_seq_one_letter_code
_entity_poly.pdbx_strand_id
1 'polypeptide(L)'
;MGDHLWTILNHLEKLTKQYQRRIAYEQESGIRQEDANMFILDHLNIPVSDVVGAPLLQSDVNLEAIRGQCVLISGPSGCGKTSLFRICAGFQSIDAKQMILPARRHLLFIPQRPYLPHGSLRFQALFLVKDQNLKDMH
;
A
#
# COMPACT_ATOMS: atom_id res chain seq x y z
N MET A 1 -33.09 12.78 7.40
CA MET A 1 -32.24 12.73 6.18
C MET A 1 -30.89 13.46 6.35
N GLY A 2 -30.72 14.35 7.34
CA GLY A 2 -29.47 15.11 7.56
C GLY A 2 -28.34 14.37 8.33
N ASP A 3 -28.68 13.46 9.25
CA ASP A 3 -27.68 12.83 10.13
C ASP A 3 -26.73 11.87 9.41
N HIS A 4 -27.19 11.21 8.34
CA HIS A 4 -26.35 10.32 7.54
C HIS A 4 -25.33 11.08 6.68
N LEU A 5 -25.72 12.23 6.12
CA LEU A 5 -24.81 13.09 5.36
C LEU A 5 -23.73 13.68 6.27
N TRP A 6 -24.11 14.14 7.46
CA TRP A 6 -23.15 14.63 8.45
C TRP A 6 -22.18 13.54 8.92
N THR A 7 -22.66 12.30 9.09
CA THR A 7 -21.81 11.15 9.45
C THR A 7 -20.79 10.84 8.36
N ILE A 8 -21.21 10.83 7.09
CA ILE A 8 -20.32 10.58 5.95
C ILE A 8 -19.28 11.70 5.84
N LEU A 9 -19.70 12.97 5.95
CA LEU A 9 -18.78 14.11 5.88
C LEU A 9 -17.72 14.05 6.99
N ASN A 10 -18.13 13.76 8.23
CA ASN A 10 -17.18 13.58 9.33
C ASN A 10 -16.23 12.40 9.11
N HIS A 11 -16.70 11.31 8.49
CA HIS A 11 -15.83 10.18 8.17
C HIS A 11 -14.81 10.57 7.09
N LEU A 12 -15.25 11.27 6.04
CA LEU A 12 -14.38 11.76 4.98
C LEU A 12 -13.36 12.79 5.48
N GLU A 13 -13.74 13.69 6.37
CA GLU A 13 -12.82 14.63 7.02
C GLU A 13 -11.77 13.88 7.87
N LYS A 14 -12.19 12.87 8.65
CA LYS A 14 -11.26 12.02 9.41
C LYS A 14 -10.28 11.30 8.48
N LEU A 15 -10.77 10.70 7.39
CA LEU A 15 -9.94 10.02 6.40
C LEU A 15 -8.95 11.00 5.72
N THR A 16 -9.40 12.21 5.42
CA THR A 16 -8.56 13.24 4.79
C THR A 16 -7.46 13.70 5.74
N LYS A 17 -7.78 13.91 7.01
CA LYS A 17 -6.80 14.28 8.05
C LYS A 17 -5.81 13.16 8.33
N GLN A 18 -6.25 11.90 8.30
CA GLN A 18 -5.37 10.73 8.38
C GLN A 18 -4.42 10.66 7.17
N TYR A 19 -4.93 10.92 5.96
CA TYR A 19 -4.14 10.94 4.73
C TYR A 19 -3.06 12.04 4.74
N GLN A 20 -3.41 13.26 5.15
CA GLN A 20 -2.46 14.37 5.26
C GLN A 20 -1.36 14.09 6.30
N ARG A 21 -1.73 13.55 7.48
CA ARG A 21 -0.77 13.12 8.48
C ARG A 21 0.17 12.03 7.95
N ARG A 22 -0.34 11.14 7.10
CA ARG A 22 0.48 10.11 6.46
C ARG A 22 1.50 10.69 5.49
N ILE A 23 1.12 11.65 4.66
CA ILE A 23 2.06 12.32 3.74
C ILE A 23 3.18 13.02 4.54
N ALA A 24 2.82 13.75 5.60
CA ALA A 24 3.81 14.40 6.47
C ALA A 24 4.75 13.39 7.14
N TYR A 25 4.19 12.29 7.66
CA TYR A 25 4.96 11.21 8.27
C TYR A 25 5.85 10.49 7.25
N GLU A 26 5.37 10.18 6.04
CA GLU A 26 6.18 9.58 4.96
C GLU A 26 7.44 10.43 4.67
N GLN A 27 7.32 11.76 4.68
CA GLN A 27 8.46 12.68 4.48
C GLN A 27 9.44 12.70 5.67
N GLU A 28 8.95 12.55 6.90
CA GLU A 28 9.77 12.56 8.12
C GLU A 28 10.40 11.19 8.46
N SER A 29 9.79 10.09 7.99
CA SER A 29 10.10 8.71 8.42
C SER A 29 11.08 7.96 7.53
N GLY A 30 11.82 8.66 6.66
CA GLY A 30 12.78 8.03 5.75
C GLY A 30 12.15 7.19 4.62
N ILE A 31 10.82 7.32 4.39
CA ILE A 31 10.13 6.70 3.26
C ILE A 31 10.29 7.61 2.04
N ARG A 32 11.03 7.14 1.03
CA ARG A 32 11.30 7.88 -0.20
C ARG A 32 10.70 7.16 -1.39
N GLN A 33 9.89 7.89 -2.14
CA GLN A 33 9.39 7.42 -3.43
C GLN A 33 10.07 8.22 -4.53
N GLU A 34 10.98 7.58 -5.24
CA GLU A 34 11.86 8.22 -6.21
C GLU A 34 11.79 7.49 -7.54
N ASP A 35 12.25 8.11 -8.63
CA ASP A 35 12.47 7.39 -9.91
C ASP A 35 13.70 6.46 -9.78
N ALA A 36 13.56 5.46 -8.93
CA ALA A 36 14.59 4.51 -8.58
C ALA A 36 14.33 3.16 -9.27
N ASN A 37 15.39 2.50 -9.72
CA ASN A 37 15.34 1.14 -10.27
C ASN A 37 15.48 0.06 -9.18
N MET A 38 15.20 0.44 -7.92
CA MET A 38 15.49 -0.36 -6.74
C MET A 38 14.33 -0.25 -5.74
N PHE A 39 14.16 -1.31 -4.98
CA PHE A 39 13.19 -1.48 -3.91
C PHE A 39 13.99 -1.86 -2.65
N ILE A 40 14.05 -0.97 -1.66
CA ILE A 40 14.76 -1.18 -0.41
C ILE A 40 13.81 -1.02 0.77
N LEU A 41 13.85 -2.00 1.67
CA LEU A 41 13.35 -1.93 3.03
C LEU A 41 14.54 -2.13 3.97
N ASP A 42 14.79 -1.15 4.85
CA ASP A 42 15.88 -1.19 5.83
C ASP A 42 15.29 -1.04 7.25
N HIS A 43 15.52 -2.07 8.07
CA HIS A 43 15.03 -2.20 9.44
C HIS A 43 13.51 -1.94 9.58
N LEU A 44 12.68 -2.57 8.73
CA LEU A 44 11.24 -2.39 8.76
C LEU A 44 10.58 -3.20 9.90
N ASN A 45 9.79 -2.53 10.74
CA ASN A 45 8.97 -3.18 11.76
C ASN A 45 7.53 -3.32 11.29
N ILE A 46 7.06 -4.57 11.19
CA ILE A 46 5.72 -4.91 10.72
C ILE A 46 4.86 -5.35 11.89
N PRO A 47 3.80 -4.61 12.25
CA PRO A 47 2.84 -5.10 13.22
C PRO A 47 2.01 -6.22 12.59
N VAL A 48 2.09 -7.41 13.20
CA VAL A 48 1.24 -8.55 12.89
C VAL A 48 0.19 -8.63 13.99
N SER A 49 -1.05 -8.29 13.64
CA SER A 49 -2.18 -8.46 14.54
C SER A 49 -2.96 -9.68 14.09
N ASP A 50 -2.75 -10.80 14.77
CA ASP A 50 -3.61 -11.98 14.64
C ASP A 50 -4.25 -12.41 15.97
N VAL A 51 -3.96 -11.73 17.10
CA VAL A 51 -4.53 -12.04 18.42
C VAL A 51 -4.77 -10.77 19.25
N VAL A 52 -5.93 -10.70 19.93
CA VAL A 52 -6.20 -9.71 20.98
C VAL A 52 -5.17 -9.89 22.10
N GLY A 53 -4.28 -8.92 22.28
CA GLY A 53 -3.42 -8.83 23.47
C GLY A 53 -1.89 -8.92 23.27
N ALA A 54 -1.38 -9.11 22.04
CA ALA A 54 0.06 -9.00 21.80
C ALA A 54 0.35 -8.45 20.39
N PRO A 55 1.17 -7.39 20.24
CA PRO A 55 1.72 -7.03 18.94
C PRO A 55 2.80 -8.06 18.60
N LEU A 56 2.47 -9.06 17.78
CA LEU A 56 3.49 -9.88 17.15
C LEU A 56 4.18 -8.97 16.12
N LEU A 57 5.22 -8.28 16.51
CA LEU A 57 6.00 -7.47 15.59
C LEU A 57 6.95 -8.40 14.85
N GLN A 58 6.84 -8.47 13.52
CA GLN A 58 7.98 -8.91 12.74
C GLN A 58 8.92 -7.72 12.65
N SER A 59 9.94 -7.72 13.49
CA SER A 59 10.94 -6.65 13.56
C SER A 59 12.05 -6.88 12.54
N ASP A 60 12.67 -5.78 12.13
CA ASP A 60 13.93 -5.79 11.39
C ASP A 60 13.87 -6.54 10.03
N VAL A 61 12.82 -6.28 9.26
CA VAL A 61 12.69 -6.80 7.90
C VAL A 61 13.57 -5.99 6.96
N ASN A 62 14.53 -6.67 6.34
CA ASN A 62 15.46 -6.10 5.38
C ASN A 62 15.24 -6.77 4.02
N LEU A 63 15.06 -5.96 2.97
CA LEU A 63 14.83 -6.45 1.61
C LEU A 63 15.40 -5.47 0.60
N GLU A 64 16.21 -5.97 -0.32
CA GLU A 64 16.68 -5.24 -1.48
C GLU A 64 16.30 -6.01 -2.75
N ALA A 65 15.69 -5.31 -3.71
CA ALA A 65 15.42 -5.85 -5.03
C ALA A 65 15.71 -4.79 -6.09
N ILE A 66 16.41 -5.17 -7.15
CA ILE A 66 16.70 -4.28 -8.28
C ILE A 66 15.88 -4.66 -9.50
N ARG A 67 15.73 -3.71 -10.43
CA ARG A 67 14.99 -3.92 -11.68
C ARG A 67 15.48 -5.16 -12.43
N GLY A 68 14.54 -6.00 -12.85
CA GLY A 68 14.81 -7.25 -13.55
C GLY A 68 14.86 -8.48 -12.64
N GLN A 69 14.89 -8.30 -11.31
CA GLN A 69 14.77 -9.42 -10.38
C GLN A 69 13.31 -9.81 -10.12
N CYS A 70 13.10 -11.10 -9.89
CA CYS A 70 11.86 -11.65 -9.37
C CYS A 70 12.12 -12.15 -7.94
N VAL A 71 11.46 -11.55 -6.96
CA VAL A 71 11.64 -11.88 -5.54
C VAL A 71 10.39 -12.62 -5.04
N LEU A 72 10.61 -13.79 -4.43
CA LEU A 72 9.57 -14.55 -3.75
C LEU A 72 9.66 -14.34 -2.24
N ILE A 73 8.56 -13.90 -1.63
CA ILE A 73 8.42 -13.81 -0.18
C ILE A 73 7.57 -14.99 0.30
N SER A 74 8.17 -15.90 1.07
CA SER A 74 7.51 -17.10 1.59
C SER A 74 7.62 -17.17 3.12
N GLY A 75 6.70 -17.90 3.75
CA GLY A 75 6.66 -18.09 5.20
C GLY A 75 5.30 -18.59 5.69
N PRO A 76 5.17 -19.00 6.97
CA PRO A 76 3.93 -19.54 7.55
C PRO A 76 2.73 -18.59 7.44
N SER A 77 1.50 -19.12 7.50
CA SER A 77 0.31 -18.26 7.60
C SER A 77 0.40 -17.37 8.84
N GLY A 78 -0.08 -16.13 8.74
CA GLY A 78 -0.01 -15.16 9.84
C GLY A 78 1.37 -14.55 10.10
N CYS A 79 2.42 -14.86 9.33
CA CYS A 79 3.75 -14.28 9.57
C CYS A 79 3.92 -12.82 9.08
N GLY A 80 2.86 -12.10 8.72
CA GLY A 80 2.95 -10.70 8.31
C GLY A 80 3.19 -10.41 6.82
N LYS A 81 3.23 -11.41 5.92
CA LYS A 81 3.39 -11.18 4.47
C LYS A 81 2.36 -10.20 3.88
N THR A 82 1.08 -10.42 4.19
CA THR A 82 0.02 -9.53 3.70
C THR A 82 0.17 -8.12 4.26
N SER A 83 0.62 -7.99 5.51
CA SER A 83 0.92 -6.69 6.13
C SER A 83 2.10 -6.01 5.41
N LEU A 84 3.18 -6.73 5.12
CA LEU A 84 4.31 -6.24 4.33
C LEU A 84 3.85 -5.64 2.99
N PHE A 85 3.08 -6.40 2.22
CA PHE A 85 2.58 -5.91 0.94
C PHE A 85 1.66 -4.69 1.08
N ARG A 86 0.82 -4.65 2.13
CA ARG A 86 -0.03 -3.48 2.43
C ARG A 86 0.80 -2.24 2.77
N ILE A 87 1.87 -2.41 3.52
CA ILE A 87 2.82 -1.34 3.87
C ILE A 87 3.48 -0.81 2.60
N CYS A 88 4.01 -1.70 1.74
CA CYS A 88 4.65 -1.34 0.48
C CYS A 88 3.71 -0.63 -0.50
N ALA A 89 2.43 -1.02 -0.50
CA ALA A 89 1.38 -0.34 -1.27
C ALA A 89 0.88 0.97 -0.61
N GLY A 90 1.38 1.31 0.59
CA GLY A 90 1.02 2.52 1.31
C GLY A 90 -0.36 2.46 1.98
N PHE A 91 -0.89 1.28 2.31
CA PHE A 91 -2.16 1.13 3.04
C PHE A 91 -2.03 1.27 4.56
N GLN A 92 -0.82 1.10 5.11
CA GLN A 92 -0.58 1.12 6.55
C GLN A 92 0.65 1.98 6.86
N SER A 93 0.57 2.82 7.90
CA SER A 93 1.71 3.58 8.43
C SER A 93 2.59 2.69 9.30
N ILE A 94 3.90 2.95 9.30
CA ILE A 94 4.93 2.10 9.89
C ILE A 94 6.17 2.91 10.27
N ASP A 95 6.83 2.50 11.34
CA ASP A 95 8.18 2.95 11.65
C ASP A 95 9.20 2.12 10.86
N ALA A 96 9.98 2.79 10.02
CA ALA A 96 11.14 2.22 9.33
C ALA A 96 12.30 3.19 9.41
N LYS A 97 13.53 2.69 9.35
CA LYS A 97 14.72 3.54 9.28
C LYS A 97 14.87 4.13 7.87
N GLN A 98 14.65 3.30 6.85
CA GLN A 98 14.63 3.73 5.47
C GLN A 98 13.75 2.79 4.63
N MET A 99 12.99 3.39 3.71
CA MET A 99 12.19 2.65 2.74
C MET A 99 12.28 3.39 1.40
N ILE A 100 12.98 2.82 0.42
CA ILE A 100 13.11 3.40 -0.91
C ILE A 100 12.28 2.56 -1.86
N LEU A 101 11.25 3.19 -2.44
CA LEU A 101 10.37 2.55 -3.40
C LEU A 101 10.47 3.27 -4.75
N PRO A 102 10.28 2.53 -5.87
CA PRO A 102 10.02 3.17 -7.15
C PRO A 102 8.84 4.13 -7.07
N ALA A 103 8.84 5.18 -7.88
CA ALA A 103 7.74 6.13 -7.95
C ALA A 103 6.41 5.39 -8.20
N ARG A 104 5.30 5.84 -7.60
CA ARG A 104 4.00 5.12 -7.64
C ARG A 104 3.56 4.72 -9.04
N ARG A 105 3.89 5.51 -10.06
CA ARG A 105 3.55 5.20 -11.47
C ARG A 105 4.20 3.91 -12.01
N HIS A 106 5.27 3.45 -11.37
CA HIS A 106 5.98 2.21 -11.71
C HIS A 106 5.59 1.04 -10.79
N LEU A 107 4.67 1.26 -9.85
CA LEU A 107 4.23 0.25 -8.90
C LEU A 107 2.78 -0.15 -9.18
N LEU A 108 2.55 -1.46 -9.31
CA LEU A 108 1.23 -2.06 -9.35
C LEU A 108 1.08 -3.00 -8.15
N PHE A 109 0.04 -2.78 -7.35
CA PHE A 109 -0.33 -3.67 -6.27
C PHE A 109 -1.57 -4.48 -6.66
N ILE A 110 -1.46 -5.81 -6.57
CA ILE A 110 -2.57 -6.72 -6.82
C ILE A 110 -2.95 -7.37 -5.47
N PRO A 111 -4.14 -7.07 -4.91
CA PRO A 111 -4.56 -7.68 -3.66
C PRO A 111 -4.89 -9.16 -3.86
N GLN A 112 -4.85 -9.93 -2.77
CA GLN A 112 -5.21 -11.35 -2.76
C GLN A 112 -6.62 -11.63 -3.31
N ARG A 113 -7.56 -10.71 -3.09
CA ARG A 113 -8.91 -10.74 -3.65
C ARG A 113 -9.10 -9.50 -4.53
N PRO A 114 -8.81 -9.57 -5.84
CA PRO A 114 -8.98 -8.44 -6.74
C PRO A 114 -10.47 -8.15 -6.93
N TYR A 115 -10.82 -6.86 -6.88
CA TYR A 115 -12.11 -6.39 -7.36
C TYR A 115 -12.00 -6.17 -8.87
N LEU A 116 -12.86 -6.83 -9.63
CA LEU A 116 -12.98 -6.64 -11.07
C LEU A 116 -14.33 -5.97 -11.34
N PRO A 117 -14.35 -4.76 -11.92
CA PRO A 117 -15.61 -4.13 -12.26
C PRO A 117 -16.30 -4.89 -13.40
N HIS A 118 -17.62 -4.77 -13.47
CA HIS A 118 -18.38 -5.34 -14.58
C HIS A 118 -18.00 -4.65 -15.90
N GLY A 119 -17.87 -5.43 -16.97
CA GLY A 119 -17.52 -4.94 -18.30
C GLY A 119 -16.67 -5.94 -19.08
N SER A 120 -16.14 -5.50 -20.24
CA SER A 120 -15.28 -6.32 -21.09
C SER A 120 -13.97 -6.69 -20.40
N LEU A 121 -13.33 -7.79 -20.84
CA LEU A 121 -11.99 -8.16 -20.37
C LEU A 121 -10.98 -7.02 -20.58
N ARG A 122 -11.10 -6.28 -21.69
CA ARG A 122 -10.28 -5.10 -21.97
C ARG A 122 -10.48 -4.02 -20.90
N PHE A 123 -11.72 -3.74 -20.50
CA PHE A 123 -12.00 -2.81 -19.42
C PHE A 123 -11.42 -3.29 -18.09
N GLN A 124 -11.60 -4.56 -17.75
CA GLN A 124 -11.07 -5.14 -16.51
C GLN A 124 -9.53 -5.10 -16.46
N ALA A 125 -8.86 -5.37 -17.59
CA ALA A 125 -7.40 -5.31 -17.68
C ALA A 125 -6.85 -3.88 -17.57
N LEU A 126 -7.58 -2.90 -18.10
CA LEU A 126 -7.17 -1.49 -18.07
C LEU A 126 -7.61 -0.76 -16.80
N PHE A 127 -8.55 -1.29 -16.02
CA PHE A 127 -9.11 -0.59 -14.86
C PHE A 127 -8.07 -0.20 -13.79
N LEU A 128 -7.00 -0.97 -13.65
CA LEU A 128 -5.89 -0.67 -12.73
C LEU A 128 -4.84 0.28 -13.33
N VAL A 129 -4.88 0.48 -14.65
CA VAL A 129 -4.01 1.42 -15.37
C VAL A 129 -4.73 2.76 -15.42
N LYS A 130 -4.24 3.73 -14.64
CA LYS A 130 -4.82 5.06 -14.56
C LYS A 130 -4.52 5.85 -15.85
N ASP A 131 -5.23 5.54 -16.93
CA ASP A 131 -5.18 6.31 -18.17
C ASP A 131 -6.28 7.38 -18.16
N GLN A 132 -5.93 8.62 -18.46
CA GLN A 132 -6.86 9.76 -18.45
C GLN A 132 -7.86 9.76 -19.63
N ASN A 133 -7.74 8.78 -20.54
CA ASN A 133 -8.57 8.64 -21.74
C ASN A 133 -9.64 7.53 -21.65
N LEU A 134 -10.17 7.25 -20.45
CA LEU A 134 -11.31 6.32 -20.26
C LEU A 134 -12.66 6.86 -20.80
N LYS A 135 -12.69 8.02 -21.46
CA LYS A 135 -13.92 8.66 -21.95
C LYS A 135 -14.55 7.98 -23.18
N ASP A 136 -13.80 7.13 -23.88
CA ASP A 136 -14.22 6.61 -25.19
C ASP A 136 -14.69 5.15 -25.18
N MET A 137 -14.96 4.58 -24.01
CA MET A 137 -15.26 3.14 -23.90
C MET A 137 -16.71 2.88 -23.50
N HIS A 138 -17.60 3.06 -24.48
CA HIS A 138 -18.96 2.52 -24.49
C HIS A 138 -18.97 1.06 -24.96
#